data_AF-A0A2W3ZD46-F1
#
_entry.id   AF-A0A2W3ZD46-F1
#
_cell.length_a   1.000
_cell.length_b   1.000
_cell.length_c   1.000
_cell.angle_alpha   90.00
_cell.angle_beta   90.00
_cell.angle_gamma   90.00
#
_symmetry.space_group_name_H-M   'P 1'
#
loop_
_entity.id
_entity.type
_entity.pdbx_description
1 polymer ?
#
loop_
_entity_poly.entity_id
_entity_poly.type
_entity_poly.pdbx_seq_one_letter_code
_entity_poly.pdbx_strand_id
1 'polypeptide(L)'
;MAIKKVKCEYYQIVEAKTKGREKMFDLERWIKKIDVSQYQKNSRGYYEDKMRIENIKYSKIYKVWFLRFLRIRSNDNPSLCTEDSQSDFLELGDKYVSEDVTCLYDPSNSVIMIQKNLHSVSPVGVETYIGATWSGNEILSFRRVLDPSAFSKARNAESCRNINVRFADVSNIKKTGVFKHSISAILSSTSTLNTTNLYNSQRALPLSQTNPTTLPSYIII
;
A
#
# COMPACT_ATOMS: atom_id res chain seq x y z
N MET A 1 -32.95 0.29 -3.43
CA MET A 1 -31.56 -0.21 -3.34
C MET A 1 -30.62 0.97 -3.20
N ALA A 2 -29.72 0.97 -2.20
CA ALA A 2 -28.68 2.00 -2.11
C ALA A 2 -27.53 1.70 -3.09
N ILE A 3 -27.18 2.65 -3.94
CA ILE A 3 -26.03 2.54 -4.85
C ILE A 3 -24.76 2.70 -4.01
N LYS A 4 -24.04 1.59 -3.79
CA LYS A 4 -22.77 1.61 -3.06
C LYS A 4 -21.64 1.99 -4.02
N LYS A 5 -20.95 3.10 -3.74
CA LYS A 5 -19.77 3.52 -4.52
C LYS A 5 -18.59 2.60 -4.20
N VAL A 6 -18.05 1.94 -5.21
CA VAL A 6 -16.80 1.18 -5.11
C VAL A 6 -15.64 2.11 -5.43
N LYS A 7 -14.62 2.14 -4.57
CA LYS A 7 -13.41 2.93 -4.79
C LYS A 7 -12.33 2.02 -5.36
N CYS A 8 -11.84 2.37 -6.55
CA CYS A 8 -10.71 1.71 -7.19
C CYS A 8 -9.55 2.70 -7.34
N GLU A 9 -8.34 2.21 -7.19
CA GLU A 9 -7.11 2.95 -7.48
C GLU A 9 -6.41 2.30 -8.67
N TYR A 10 -5.83 3.10 -9.56
CA TYR A 10 -5.19 2.61 -10.78
C TYR A 10 -3.71 2.94 -10.76
N TYR A 11 -2.88 1.98 -11.16
CA TYR A 11 -1.43 2.11 -11.19
C TYR A 11 -0.87 1.56 -12.49
N GLN A 12 0.00 2.31 -13.11
CA GLN A 12 0.89 1.85 -14.18
C GLN A 12 2.02 1.05 -13.53
N ILE A 13 2.32 -0.14 -14.05
CA ILE A 13 3.42 -0.96 -13.55
C ILE A 13 4.66 -0.75 -14.42
N VAL A 14 5.74 -0.31 -13.76
CA VAL A 14 6.97 0.10 -14.45
C VAL A 14 8.19 -0.51 -13.78
N GLU A 15 9.28 -0.62 -14.52
CA GLU A 15 10.61 -0.90 -13.98
C GLU A 15 11.17 0.40 -13.39
N ALA A 16 11.62 0.36 -12.14
CA ALA A 16 12.24 1.50 -11.48
C ALA A 16 13.48 1.94 -12.27
N LYS A 17 13.59 3.25 -12.52
CA LYS A 17 14.57 3.82 -13.47
C LYS A 17 16.00 3.46 -13.08
N THR A 18 16.61 2.58 -13.87
CA THR A 18 18.06 2.50 -14.02
C THR A 18 18.40 3.17 -15.36
N LYS A 19 18.98 4.39 -15.32
CA LYS A 19 19.55 5.09 -16.49
C LYS A 19 18.55 5.64 -17.55
N GLY A 20 17.49 6.30 -17.11
CA GLY A 20 16.86 7.39 -17.88
C GLY A 20 15.75 7.04 -18.88
N ARG A 21 15.48 5.76 -19.19
CA ARG A 21 14.27 5.34 -19.92
C ARG A 21 13.36 4.50 -19.03
N GLU A 22 12.10 4.90 -18.96
CA GLU A 22 11.08 4.17 -18.22
C GLU A 22 10.58 3.01 -19.09
N LYS A 23 10.60 1.80 -18.53
CA LYS A 23 10.16 0.58 -19.19
C LYS A 23 8.96 0.02 -18.45
N MET A 24 7.95 -0.44 -19.17
CA MET A 24 6.82 -1.12 -18.57
C MET A 24 7.27 -2.47 -18.01
N PHE A 25 6.88 -2.77 -16.78
CA PHE A 25 7.12 -4.09 -16.21
C PHE A 25 6.07 -5.05 -16.76
N ASP A 26 6.52 -6.20 -17.25
CA ASP A 26 5.64 -7.28 -17.68
C ASP A 26 5.24 -8.15 -16.48
N LEU A 27 4.09 -7.83 -15.87
CA LEU A 27 3.58 -8.56 -14.72
C LEU A 27 3.16 -9.99 -15.09
N GLU A 28 2.88 -10.29 -16.36
CA GLU A 28 2.55 -11.67 -16.75
C GLU A 28 3.73 -12.62 -16.50
N ARG A 29 4.98 -12.12 -16.57
CA ARG A 29 6.16 -12.94 -16.22
C ARG A 29 6.15 -13.35 -14.76
N TRP A 30 5.71 -12.47 -13.85
CA TRP A 30 5.55 -12.82 -12.44
C TRP A 30 4.38 -13.79 -12.25
N ILE A 31 3.22 -13.52 -12.88
CA ILE A 31 2.04 -14.39 -12.84
C ILE A 31 2.37 -15.82 -13.29
N LYS A 32 3.13 -15.99 -14.37
CA LYS A 32 3.51 -17.30 -14.92
C LYS A 32 4.50 -18.06 -14.04
N LYS A 33 5.24 -17.38 -13.16
CA LYS A 33 6.26 -17.99 -12.29
C LYS A 33 5.75 -18.32 -10.90
N ILE A 34 4.76 -17.60 -10.40
CA ILE A 34 4.26 -17.82 -9.04
C ILE A 34 3.29 -18.99 -9.02
N ASP A 35 3.58 -19.96 -8.15
CA ASP A 35 2.70 -21.09 -7.90
C ASP A 35 1.82 -20.78 -6.68
N VAL A 36 0.56 -20.38 -6.93
CA VAL A 36 -0.37 -19.97 -5.87
C VAL A 36 -0.69 -21.07 -4.85
N SER A 37 -0.44 -22.34 -5.19
CA SER A 37 -0.67 -23.46 -4.27
C SER A 37 0.37 -23.54 -3.15
N GLN A 38 1.52 -22.87 -3.29
CA GLN A 38 2.60 -22.85 -2.29
C GLN A 38 2.36 -21.80 -1.21
N TYR A 39 1.26 -21.92 -0.46
CA TYR A 39 0.77 -20.94 0.51
C TYR A 39 1.82 -20.41 1.49
N GLN A 40 2.59 -21.30 2.11
CA GLN A 40 3.62 -20.91 3.09
C GLN A 40 4.80 -20.20 2.42
N LYS A 41 5.30 -20.73 1.29
CA LYS A 41 6.40 -20.13 0.53
C LYS A 41 6.02 -18.77 -0.05
N ASN A 42 4.75 -18.58 -0.38
CA ASN A 42 4.22 -17.32 -0.90
C ASN A 42 3.88 -16.33 0.21
N SER A 43 3.98 -16.70 1.49
CA SER A 43 3.72 -15.79 2.60
C SER A 43 4.89 -14.84 2.80
N ARG A 44 4.60 -13.55 2.94
CA ARG A 44 5.57 -12.50 3.30
C ARG A 44 5.03 -11.69 4.47
N GLY A 45 5.92 -11.08 5.25
CA GLY A 45 5.52 -10.16 6.32
C GLY A 45 4.85 -8.91 5.74
N TYR A 46 3.83 -8.42 6.43
CA TYR A 46 3.13 -7.17 6.14
C TYR A 46 2.83 -6.46 7.46
N TYR A 47 3.76 -5.60 7.90
CA TYR A 47 3.80 -5.09 9.28
C TYR A 47 3.85 -6.25 10.28
N GLU A 48 2.99 -6.25 11.31
CA GLU A 48 2.79 -7.36 12.25
C GLU A 48 2.05 -8.58 11.66
N ASP A 49 1.49 -8.43 10.47
CA ASP A 49 0.68 -9.44 9.79
C ASP A 49 1.47 -10.17 8.70
N LYS A 50 0.80 -11.09 8.03
CA LYS A 50 1.32 -11.74 6.82
C LYS A 50 0.46 -11.38 5.62
N MET A 51 1.03 -11.49 4.43
CA MET A 51 0.25 -11.46 3.20
C MET A 51 0.74 -12.47 2.17
N ARG A 52 -0.15 -12.86 1.27
CA ARG A 52 0.17 -13.70 0.12
C ARG A 52 -0.79 -13.48 -1.04
N ILE A 53 -0.41 -13.93 -2.23
CA ILE A 53 -1.36 -14.17 -3.31
C ILE A 53 -2.19 -15.43 -2.98
N GLU A 54 -3.50 -15.35 -3.18
CA GLU A 54 -4.45 -16.43 -2.92
C GLU A 54 -5.02 -17.01 -4.22
N ASN A 55 -5.24 -16.18 -5.24
CA ASN A 55 -5.80 -16.64 -6.51
C ASN A 55 -5.34 -15.78 -7.70
N ILE A 56 -5.16 -16.42 -8.85
CA ILE A 56 -4.90 -15.78 -10.14
C ILE A 56 -5.79 -16.43 -11.20
N LYS A 57 -6.56 -15.62 -11.95
CA LYS A 57 -7.42 -16.08 -13.04
C LYS A 57 -7.38 -15.14 -14.23
N TYR A 58 -7.17 -15.66 -15.43
CA TYR A 58 -7.31 -14.86 -16.66
C TYR A 58 -8.77 -14.86 -17.15
N SER A 59 -9.29 -13.70 -17.53
CA SER A 59 -10.54 -13.61 -18.30
C SER A 59 -10.23 -13.37 -19.76
N LYS A 60 -10.56 -14.35 -20.60
CA LYS A 60 -10.44 -14.22 -22.06
C LYS A 60 -11.38 -13.17 -22.64
N ILE A 61 -12.54 -12.96 -22.01
CA ILE A 61 -13.56 -12.00 -22.45
C ILE A 61 -13.05 -10.57 -22.28
N TYR A 62 -12.54 -10.25 -21.09
CA TYR A 62 -12.07 -8.91 -20.76
C TYR A 62 -10.58 -8.70 -21.05
N LYS A 63 -9.85 -9.78 -21.38
CA LYS A 63 -8.40 -9.81 -21.60
C LYS A 63 -7.58 -9.27 -20.43
N VAL A 64 -8.06 -9.49 -19.20
CA VAL A 64 -7.40 -9.06 -17.95
C VAL A 64 -7.17 -10.24 -17.01
N TRP A 65 -6.18 -10.08 -16.13
CA TRP A 65 -5.93 -10.98 -15.00
C TRP A 65 -6.63 -10.50 -13.74
N PHE A 66 -7.35 -11.40 -13.08
CA PHE A 66 -7.89 -11.23 -11.75
C PHE A 66 -6.89 -11.77 -10.75
N LEU A 67 -6.41 -10.92 -9.85
CA LEU A 67 -5.48 -11.28 -8.78
C LEU A 67 -6.19 -11.05 -7.44
N ARG A 68 -6.10 -12.01 -6.53
CA ARG A 68 -6.60 -11.87 -5.16
C ARG A 68 -5.45 -12.05 -4.19
N PHE A 69 -5.17 -11.02 -3.40
CA PHE A 69 -4.21 -11.07 -2.30
C PHE A 69 -4.96 -11.13 -0.98
N LEU A 70 -4.33 -11.77 0.00
CA LEU A 70 -4.85 -11.94 1.34
C LEU A 70 -3.90 -11.28 2.33
N ARG A 71 -4.42 -10.42 3.21
CA ARG A 71 -3.77 -10.08 4.49
C ARG A 71 -4.24 -11.09 5.52
N ILE A 72 -3.33 -11.73 6.23
CA ILE A 72 -3.59 -12.69 7.31
C ILE A 72 -3.24 -12.00 8.61
N ARG A 73 -4.24 -11.73 9.46
CA ARG A 73 -4.05 -11.00 10.71
C ARG A 73 -3.43 -11.89 11.78
N SER A 74 -2.39 -11.39 12.44
CA SER A 74 -1.66 -12.12 13.48
C SER A 74 -2.25 -11.92 14.88
N ASN A 75 -2.74 -10.71 15.22
CA ASN A 75 -2.95 -10.30 16.62
C ASN A 75 -4.25 -9.53 16.88
N ASP A 76 -5.38 -9.97 16.31
CA ASP A 76 -6.58 -9.13 16.32
C ASP A 76 -7.87 -9.94 16.04
N ASN A 77 -8.11 -10.93 16.91
CA ASN A 77 -9.32 -11.75 16.84
C ASN A 77 -10.55 -10.87 17.10
N PRO A 78 -11.54 -10.86 16.19
CA PRO A 78 -12.78 -10.15 16.43
C PRO A 78 -13.49 -10.77 17.63
N SER A 79 -14.19 -9.95 18.40
CA SER A 79 -15.16 -10.44 19.38
C SER A 79 -16.53 -10.61 18.73
N LEU A 80 -17.30 -11.56 19.24
CA LEU A 80 -18.71 -11.76 18.95
C LEU A 80 -19.51 -11.22 20.15
N CYS A 81 -20.60 -10.52 19.89
CA CYS A 81 -21.54 -10.11 20.92
C CYS A 81 -22.99 -10.25 20.43
N THR A 82 -23.90 -10.30 21.40
CA THR A 82 -25.33 -10.09 21.17
C THR A 82 -25.74 -8.79 21.85
N GLU A 83 -26.97 -8.31 21.62
CA GLU A 83 -27.46 -7.09 22.29
C GLU A 83 -27.52 -7.26 23.82
N ASP A 84 -27.73 -8.50 24.29
CA ASP A 84 -28.00 -8.82 25.70
C ASP A 84 -26.86 -9.55 26.41
N SER A 85 -25.69 -9.73 25.76
CA SER A 85 -24.57 -10.46 26.34
C SER A 85 -23.25 -9.69 26.25
N GLN A 86 -22.36 -9.91 27.21
CA GLN A 86 -20.98 -9.47 27.09
C GLN A 86 -20.36 -10.07 25.82
N SER A 87 -19.50 -9.29 25.17
CA SER A 87 -18.73 -9.77 24.03
C SER A 87 -17.74 -10.84 24.45
N ASP A 88 -17.60 -11.88 23.64
CA ASP A 88 -16.58 -12.92 23.80
C ASP A 88 -15.68 -12.98 22.56
N PHE A 89 -14.43 -13.44 22.71
CA PHE A 89 -13.51 -13.56 21.59
C PHE A 89 -13.94 -14.69 20.64
N LEU A 90 -13.79 -14.47 19.33
CA LEU A 90 -13.98 -15.54 18.35
C LEU A 90 -12.86 -16.58 18.50
N GLU A 91 -13.22 -17.81 18.85
CA GLU A 91 -12.28 -18.94 18.84
C GLU A 91 -11.94 -19.37 17.42
N LEU A 92 -10.65 -19.33 17.06
CA LEU A 92 -10.19 -19.63 15.70
C LEU A 92 -9.39 -20.93 15.57
N GLY A 93 -8.91 -21.52 16.67
CA GLY A 93 -7.95 -22.62 16.61
C GLY A 93 -6.72 -22.25 15.75
N ASP A 94 -6.42 -23.07 14.74
CA ASP A 94 -5.31 -22.82 13.80
C ASP A 94 -5.66 -21.88 12.62
N LYS A 95 -6.87 -21.33 12.61
CA LYS A 95 -7.34 -20.42 11.55
C LYS A 95 -6.98 -18.97 11.88
N TYR A 96 -6.96 -18.15 10.84
CA TYR A 96 -6.69 -16.73 10.96
C TYR A 96 -7.81 -15.92 10.31
N VAL A 97 -8.10 -14.75 10.86
CA VAL A 97 -8.92 -13.76 10.17
C VAL A 97 -8.12 -13.16 9.02
N SER A 98 -8.77 -13.02 7.87
CA SER A 98 -8.12 -12.54 6.66
C SER A 98 -8.91 -11.46 5.94
N GLU A 99 -8.20 -10.52 5.33
CA GLU A 99 -8.76 -9.41 4.57
C GLU A 99 -8.29 -9.46 3.11
N ASP A 100 -9.22 -9.29 2.18
CA ASP A 100 -8.95 -9.39 0.76
C ASP A 100 -8.53 -8.07 0.11
N VAL A 101 -7.63 -8.19 -0.87
CA VAL A 101 -7.41 -7.17 -1.91
C VAL A 101 -7.65 -7.82 -3.26
N THR A 102 -8.51 -7.20 -4.07
CA THR A 102 -8.78 -7.66 -5.43
C THR A 102 -8.16 -6.71 -6.43
N CYS A 103 -7.48 -7.27 -7.42
CA CYS A 103 -6.88 -6.50 -8.49
C CYS A 103 -7.32 -7.01 -9.86
N LEU A 104 -7.44 -6.09 -10.82
CA LEU A 104 -7.53 -6.39 -12.24
C LEU A 104 -6.27 -5.86 -12.91
N TYR A 105 -5.54 -6.72 -13.61
CA TYR A 105 -4.36 -6.32 -14.38
C TYR A 105 -4.64 -6.44 -15.87
N ASP A 106 -4.50 -5.33 -16.58
CA ASP A 106 -4.53 -5.25 -18.04
C ASP A 106 -3.09 -5.32 -18.58
N PRO A 107 -2.69 -6.44 -19.20
CA PRO A 107 -1.35 -6.60 -19.76
C PRO A 107 -1.09 -5.69 -20.97
N SER A 108 -2.13 -5.31 -21.74
CA SER A 108 -1.97 -4.50 -22.95
C SER A 108 -1.52 -3.08 -22.62
N ASN A 109 -2.03 -2.55 -21.49
CA ASN A 109 -1.68 -1.22 -21.00
C ASN A 109 -0.68 -1.26 -19.84
N SER A 110 -0.31 -2.43 -19.31
CA SER A 110 0.41 -2.61 -18.05
C SER A 110 -0.15 -1.78 -16.88
N VAL A 111 -1.47 -1.80 -16.75
CA VAL A 111 -2.20 -1.10 -15.70
C VAL A 111 -2.83 -2.11 -14.75
N ILE A 112 -2.65 -1.90 -13.45
CA ILE A 112 -3.35 -2.62 -12.39
C ILE A 112 -4.36 -1.70 -11.71
N MET A 113 -5.61 -2.14 -11.70
CA MET A 113 -6.66 -1.60 -10.85
C MET A 113 -6.65 -2.36 -9.53
N ILE A 114 -6.71 -1.65 -8.41
CA ILE A 114 -6.73 -2.22 -7.06
C ILE A 114 -8.00 -1.74 -6.35
N GLN A 115 -8.77 -2.71 -5.86
CA GLN A 115 -9.86 -2.51 -4.91
C GLN A 115 -9.45 -3.13 -3.57
N LYS A 116 -9.53 -2.34 -2.50
CA LYS A 116 -9.19 -2.79 -1.15
C LYS A 116 -10.24 -2.34 -0.14
N ASN A 117 -10.39 -3.09 0.95
CA ASN A 117 -11.09 -2.61 2.13
C ASN A 117 -10.14 -1.72 2.97
N LEU A 118 -10.69 -1.13 4.05
CA LEU A 118 -9.92 -0.25 4.94
C LEU A 118 -8.74 -1.00 5.57
N HIS A 119 -8.98 -2.22 6.03
CA HIS A 119 -8.01 -3.04 6.77
C HIS A 119 -7.17 -3.97 5.88
N SER A 120 -7.45 -4.07 4.59
CA SER A 120 -6.67 -4.91 3.67
C SER A 120 -5.27 -4.34 3.37
N VAL A 121 -4.46 -5.12 2.64
CA VAL A 121 -3.14 -4.68 2.14
C VAL A 121 -3.27 -3.38 1.32
N SER A 122 -2.34 -2.45 1.53
CA SER A 122 -2.23 -1.22 0.76
C SER A 122 -1.68 -1.49 -0.65
N PRO A 123 -1.87 -0.57 -1.62
CA PRO A 123 -1.23 -0.69 -2.94
C PRO A 123 0.29 -0.85 -2.88
N VAL A 124 0.93 -0.15 -1.94
CA VAL A 124 2.38 -0.26 -1.69
C VAL A 124 2.74 -1.65 -1.13
N GLY A 125 1.89 -2.23 -0.29
CA GLY A 125 2.07 -3.60 0.18
C GLY A 125 1.99 -4.63 -0.96
N VAL A 126 1.06 -4.45 -1.91
CA VAL A 126 0.98 -5.29 -3.11
C VAL A 126 2.24 -5.14 -3.98
N GLU A 127 2.70 -3.91 -4.21
CA GLU A 127 3.95 -3.62 -4.93
C GLU A 127 5.16 -4.31 -4.28
N THR A 128 5.31 -4.15 -2.96
CA THR A 128 6.41 -4.74 -2.17
C THR A 128 6.35 -6.26 -2.20
N TYR A 129 5.15 -6.85 -2.11
CA TYR A 129 4.94 -8.29 -2.17
C TYR A 129 5.38 -8.88 -3.51
N ILE A 130 4.94 -8.27 -4.62
CA ILE A 130 5.30 -8.72 -5.96
C ILE A 130 6.83 -8.61 -6.11
N GLY A 131 7.43 -7.50 -5.68
CA GLY A 131 8.89 -7.33 -5.68
C GLY A 131 9.61 -8.41 -4.87
N ALA A 132 9.14 -8.73 -3.66
CA ALA A 132 9.75 -9.73 -2.77
C ALA A 132 9.52 -11.20 -3.20
N THR A 133 8.64 -11.43 -4.19
CA THR A 133 8.38 -12.75 -4.77
C THR A 133 8.82 -12.83 -6.23
N TRP A 134 9.34 -11.75 -6.78
CA TRP A 134 9.93 -11.69 -8.11
C TRP A 134 11.36 -12.22 -8.07
N SER A 135 11.70 -13.06 -9.05
CA SER A 135 13.03 -13.68 -9.18
C SER A 135 13.89 -13.05 -10.28
N GLY A 136 13.42 -11.98 -10.93
CA GLY A 136 14.21 -11.24 -11.90
C GLY A 136 14.98 -10.09 -11.27
N ASN A 137 15.82 -9.43 -12.08
CA ASN A 137 16.66 -8.32 -11.63
C ASN A 137 15.95 -6.96 -11.72
N GLU A 138 14.77 -6.93 -12.34
CA GLU A 138 13.98 -5.72 -12.50
C GLU A 138 13.31 -5.32 -11.18
N ILE A 139 13.44 -4.05 -10.80
CA ILE A 139 12.73 -3.49 -9.64
C ILE A 139 11.36 -3.02 -10.13
N LEU A 140 10.29 -3.64 -9.67
CA LEU A 140 8.92 -3.23 -9.98
C LEU A 140 8.53 -1.98 -9.19
N SER A 141 7.80 -1.06 -9.82
CA SER A 141 7.16 0.06 -9.14
C SER A 141 5.74 0.35 -9.62
N PHE A 142 4.87 0.76 -8.69
CA PHE A 142 3.49 1.16 -8.97
C PHE A 142 3.37 2.68 -9.07
N ARG A 143 3.26 3.19 -10.29
CA ARG A 143 3.02 4.61 -10.54
C ARG A 143 1.53 4.89 -10.64
N ARG A 144 0.99 5.69 -9.73
CA ARG A 144 -0.44 6.04 -9.72
C ARG A 144 -0.86 6.68 -11.05
N VAL A 145 -1.93 6.17 -11.65
CA VAL A 145 -2.63 6.82 -12.77
C VAL A 145 -3.56 7.88 -12.16
N LEU A 146 -3.31 9.15 -12.49
CA LEU A 146 -4.13 10.25 -12.00
C LEU A 146 -5.37 10.42 -12.88
N ASP A 147 -6.50 10.71 -12.25
CA ASP A 147 -7.67 11.22 -12.97
C ASP A 147 -7.30 12.59 -13.57
N PRO A 148 -7.38 12.78 -14.90
CA PRO A 148 -7.07 14.07 -15.53
C PRO A 148 -7.92 15.23 -14.97
N SER A 149 -9.13 14.92 -14.48
CA SER A 149 -10.04 15.87 -13.84
C SER A 149 -9.81 16.01 -12.33
N ALA A 150 -8.81 15.34 -11.74
CA ALA A 150 -8.56 15.41 -10.30
C ALA A 150 -8.35 16.84 -9.81
N PHE A 151 -7.58 17.65 -10.55
CA PHE A 151 -7.31 19.04 -10.21
C PHE A 151 -8.54 19.93 -10.38
N SER A 152 -9.36 19.71 -11.41
CA SER A 152 -10.60 20.48 -11.59
C SER A 152 -11.63 20.12 -10.53
N LYS A 153 -11.77 18.84 -10.18
CA LYS A 153 -12.62 18.37 -9.08
C LYS A 153 -12.16 18.95 -7.74
N ALA A 154 -10.85 18.99 -7.48
CA ALA A 154 -10.31 19.60 -6.27
C ALA A 154 -10.57 21.12 -6.23
N ARG A 155 -10.42 21.82 -7.36
CA ARG A 155 -10.69 23.26 -7.48
C ARG A 155 -12.16 23.61 -7.25
N ASN A 156 -13.07 22.76 -7.72
CA ASN A 156 -14.51 23.00 -7.69
C ASN A 156 -15.21 22.39 -6.45
N ALA A 157 -14.46 21.75 -5.55
CA ALA A 157 -15.02 21.17 -4.34
C ALA A 157 -15.27 22.27 -3.29
N GLU A 158 -16.49 22.34 -2.75
CA GLU A 158 -16.84 23.25 -1.64
C GLU A 158 -15.96 22.99 -0.41
N SER A 159 -15.55 21.73 -0.19
CA SER A 159 -14.57 21.36 0.82
C SER A 159 -13.71 20.19 0.37
N CYS A 160 -12.41 20.27 0.66
CA CYS A 160 -11.46 19.19 0.43
C CYS A 160 -11.03 18.61 1.79
N ARG A 161 -11.42 17.38 2.10
CA ARG A 161 -11.13 16.76 3.40
C ARG A 161 -9.69 16.29 3.55
N ASN A 162 -9.04 15.86 2.45
CA ASN A 162 -7.67 15.32 2.47
C ASN A 162 -6.96 15.60 1.13
N ILE A 163 -5.76 16.20 1.19
CA ILE A 163 -4.84 16.35 0.05
C ILE A 163 -3.59 15.52 0.35
N ASN A 164 -3.26 14.54 -0.49
CA ASN A 164 -2.08 13.71 -0.32
C ASN A 164 -1.05 14.05 -1.40
N VAL A 165 0.02 14.74 -1.01
CA VAL A 165 1.11 15.14 -1.91
C VAL A 165 2.35 14.30 -1.58
N ARG A 166 2.86 13.56 -2.56
CA ARG A 166 4.10 12.78 -2.44
C ARG A 166 5.19 13.46 -3.25
N PHE A 167 6.28 13.83 -2.59
CA PHE A 167 7.43 14.45 -3.24
C PHE A 167 8.55 13.42 -3.36
N ALA A 168 9.04 13.21 -4.59
CA ALA A 168 10.11 12.26 -4.86
C ALA A 168 11.50 12.77 -4.44
N ASP A 169 11.65 14.08 -4.20
CA ASP A 169 12.94 14.68 -3.86
C ASP A 169 12.76 16.03 -3.13
N VAL A 170 12.68 15.96 -1.79
CA VAL A 170 12.56 17.17 -0.94
C VAL A 170 13.79 18.07 -1.09
N SER A 171 14.95 17.50 -1.40
CA SER A 171 16.23 18.20 -1.50
C SER A 171 16.31 19.07 -2.76
N ASN A 172 15.79 18.60 -3.90
CA ASN A 172 15.72 19.40 -5.13
C ASN A 172 14.56 20.41 -5.16
N ILE A 173 13.49 20.19 -4.40
CA ILE A 173 12.36 21.14 -4.33
C ILE A 173 12.78 22.48 -3.71
N LYS A 174 13.69 22.49 -2.73
CA LYS A 174 14.25 23.72 -2.16
C LYS A 174 15.03 24.55 -3.19
N LYS A 175 15.72 23.87 -4.13
CA LYS A 175 16.57 24.52 -5.12
C LYS A 175 15.81 25.09 -6.32
N THR A 176 14.67 24.50 -6.65
CA THR A 176 13.93 24.81 -7.90
C THR A 176 12.88 25.91 -7.74
N GLY A 177 12.56 26.34 -6.51
CA GLY A 177 11.69 27.50 -6.26
C GLY A 177 10.26 27.36 -6.80
N VAL A 178 9.81 26.14 -7.09
CA VAL A 178 8.54 25.85 -7.81
C VAL A 178 7.31 26.26 -7.00
N PHE A 179 7.42 26.40 -5.68
CA PHE A 179 6.33 26.83 -4.81
C PHE A 179 6.62 28.21 -4.22
N LYS A 180 5.95 29.25 -4.73
CA LYS A 180 6.10 30.65 -4.27
C LYS A 180 5.14 31.07 -3.14
N HIS A 181 4.32 30.16 -2.60
CA HIS A 181 3.30 30.46 -1.58
C HIS A 181 3.21 29.41 -0.48
N SER A 182 2.21 29.53 0.42
CA SER A 182 1.95 28.87 1.72
C SER A 182 2.46 27.44 1.91
N ILE A 183 2.46 26.61 0.86
CA ILE A 183 3.03 25.25 0.88
C ILE A 183 4.55 25.27 1.13
N SER A 184 5.27 26.27 0.58
CA SER A 184 6.69 26.51 0.86
C SER A 184 6.95 26.86 2.32
N ALA A 185 6.07 27.66 2.94
CA ALA A 185 6.15 28.01 4.37
C ALA A 185 5.96 26.76 5.26
N ILE A 186 5.02 25.88 4.91
CA ILE A 186 4.83 24.60 5.59
C ILE A 186 6.09 23.72 5.42
N LEU A 187 6.62 23.58 4.21
CA LEU A 187 7.81 22.78 3.93
C LEU A 187 9.09 23.31 4.62
N SER A 188 9.23 24.63 4.75
CA SER A 188 10.34 25.24 5.47
C SER A 188 10.18 25.12 6.98
N SER A 189 8.95 25.16 7.52
CA SER A 189 8.67 24.89 8.94
C SER A 189 8.91 23.44 9.37
N THR A 190 8.84 22.48 8.44
CA THR A 190 9.09 21.06 8.73
C THR A 190 10.57 20.67 8.73
N SER A 191 11.48 21.60 8.41
CA SER A 191 12.92 21.33 8.33
C SER A 191 13.61 21.08 9.69
N THR A 192 12.90 21.26 10.80
CA THR A 192 13.30 20.83 12.14
C THR A 192 13.03 19.35 12.42
N LEU A 193 12.34 18.63 11.53
CA LEU A 193 12.19 17.17 11.64
C LEU A 193 13.41 16.50 11.00
N ASN A 194 14.41 16.22 11.84
CA ASN A 194 15.62 15.48 11.48
C ASN A 194 15.30 14.26 10.61
N THR A 195 16.02 14.17 9.50
CA THR A 195 15.98 13.14 8.46
C THR A 195 16.48 11.76 8.91
N THR A 196 16.29 11.38 10.16
CA THR A 196 16.91 10.16 10.72
C THR A 196 15.93 9.03 11.06
N ASN A 197 14.61 9.18 10.90
CA ASN A 197 13.66 8.09 11.20
C ASN A 197 12.44 8.06 10.27
N LEU A 198 12.62 7.67 9.00
CA LEU A 198 11.50 7.27 8.13
C LEU A 198 11.58 5.79 7.68
N TYR A 199 12.44 5.01 8.35
CA TYR A 199 12.13 3.63 8.65
C TYR A 199 11.69 3.58 10.12
N ASN A 200 10.63 2.82 10.37
CA ASN A 200 9.97 2.54 11.66
C ASN A 200 8.71 3.35 11.99
N SER A 201 7.63 2.57 12.07
CA SER A 201 6.33 2.78 12.68
C SER A 201 6.28 3.68 13.92
N GLN A 202 5.10 4.27 14.16
CA GLN A 202 4.40 4.25 15.47
C GLN A 202 2.95 4.71 15.24
N ARG A 203 1.90 3.88 15.46
CA ARG A 203 1.33 3.49 16.77
C ARG A 203 1.23 4.66 17.74
N ALA A 204 0.05 5.27 17.82
CA ALA A 204 -0.39 5.98 19.00
C ALA A 204 -0.77 4.93 20.06
N LEU A 205 0.02 4.82 21.13
CA LEU A 205 -0.44 4.24 22.39
C LEU A 205 -1.03 5.37 23.25
N PRO A 206 -2.08 5.10 24.03
CA PRO A 206 -2.72 6.12 24.86
C PRO A 206 -1.80 6.55 26.00
N LEU A 207 -1.85 7.85 26.30
CA LEU A 207 -1.15 8.51 27.39
C LEU A 207 -1.59 7.94 28.74
N SER A 208 -0.78 7.04 29.31
CA SER A 208 -0.61 6.96 30.75
C SER A 208 0.73 6.32 31.08
N GLN A 209 1.50 7.02 31.92
CA GLN A 209 2.69 6.59 32.66
C GLN A 209 4.06 6.86 32.00
N THR A 210 4.69 7.89 32.57
CA THR A 210 6.07 8.35 32.45
C THR A 210 7.07 7.41 33.13
N ASN A 211 8.26 7.19 32.54
CA ASN A 211 9.52 7.67 33.11
C ASN A 211 10.73 7.45 32.17
N PRO A 212 11.78 8.30 32.22
CA PRO A 212 12.86 8.32 31.25
C PRO A 212 14.16 7.78 31.82
N THR A 213 14.69 6.68 31.30
CA THR A 213 16.13 6.40 31.42
C THR A 213 16.63 5.40 30.38
N THR A 214 17.62 5.86 29.60
CA THR A 214 18.73 5.11 28.98
C THR A 214 18.40 3.94 28.03
N LEU A 215 18.59 4.17 26.72
CA LEU A 215 19.06 3.11 25.81
C LEU A 215 20.21 3.63 24.92
N PRO A 216 21.28 2.84 24.73
CA PRO A 216 22.51 3.25 24.07
C PRO A 216 22.43 3.18 22.54
N SER A 217 23.27 4.03 21.93
CA SER A 217 23.53 4.15 20.50
C SER A 217 24.11 2.86 19.90
N TYR A 218 23.56 2.39 18.78
CA TYR A 218 24.31 1.57 17.83
C TYR A 218 24.06 2.04 16.39
N ILE A 219 25.16 2.41 15.75
CA ILE A 219 25.33 2.67 14.32
C ILE A 219 25.77 1.34 13.68
N ILE A 220 25.11 0.91 12.61
CA ILE A 220 25.70 -0.04 11.66
C ILE A 220 25.40 0.46 10.24
N ILE A 221 26.47 0.49 9.45
CA ILE A 221 26.64 1.03 8.09
C ILE A 221 25.79 0.28 7.07
#